data_AF-A0A1C5QVJ5-F1
#
_entry.id   AF-A0A1C5QVJ5-F1
#
_cell.length_a   1.000
_cell.length_b   1.000
_cell.length_c   1.000
_cell.angle_alpha   90.00
_cell.angle_beta   90.00
_cell.angle_gamma   90.00
#
_symmetry.space_group_name_H-M   'P 1'
#
loop_
_entity.id
_entity.type
_entity.pdbx_description
1 polymer ?
#
loop_
_entity_poly.entity_id
_entity_poly.type
_entity_poly.pdbx_seq_one_letter_code
_entity_poly.pdbx_strand_id
1 'polypeptide(L)'
;MPELVGSLIAAIYGGCMCFHKKVPLFYRILWYAGLTCLIGNIYTALYVFLWQSEDVSFHIGYLGYIGMFFFLFSSYYGALDSLVDGKQTEFGWFRRTAGFIAGLFLAGSTLLMYFGNQEFWKYLVIVPMTFTMYFAVKHLIMPDIEMGYIRVLRTYNILIIALCICMMLRIVSAQDSVLENISSICIGILLAVYLPVARMGVRKWFIF
;
A
#
# COMPACT_ATOMS: atom_id res chain seq x y z
N MET A 1 -8.29 13.07 10.42
CA MET A 1 -7.82 11.73 10.02
C MET A 1 -8.77 11.04 9.03
N PRO A 2 -8.89 11.56 7.79
CA PRO A 2 -9.56 10.86 6.67
C PRO A 2 -9.11 9.40 6.46
N GLU A 3 -7.86 9.07 6.76
CA GLU A 3 -7.30 7.71 6.62
C GLU A 3 -8.02 6.70 7.52
N LEU A 4 -8.50 7.14 8.70
CA LEU A 4 -9.27 6.31 9.62
C LEU A 4 -10.57 5.83 8.97
N VAL A 5 -11.28 6.74 8.30
CA VAL A 5 -12.54 6.42 7.61
C VAL A 5 -12.27 5.45 6.45
N GLY A 6 -11.23 5.73 5.65
CA GLY A 6 -10.85 4.86 4.54
C GLY A 6 -10.46 3.44 4.97
N SER A 7 -9.62 3.34 6.00
CA SER A 7 -9.20 2.05 6.58
C SER A 7 -10.34 1.31 7.27
N LEU A 8 -11.31 2.02 7.87
CA LEU A 8 -12.53 1.42 8.42
C LEU A 8 -13.41 0.82 7.33
N ILE A 9 -13.64 1.57 6.24
CA ILE A 9 -14.38 1.07 5.07
C ILE A 9 -13.69 -0.17 4.50
N ALA A 10 -12.36 -0.14 4.35
CA ALA A 10 -11.58 -1.29 3.90
C ALA A 10 -11.77 -2.50 4.82
N ALA A 11 -11.68 -2.30 6.14
CA ALA A 11 -11.81 -3.38 7.12
C ALA A 11 -13.21 -4.00 7.11
N ILE A 12 -14.27 -3.18 7.06
CA ILE A 12 -15.67 -3.65 7.00
C ILE A 12 -15.91 -4.38 5.69
N TYR A 13 -15.58 -3.76 4.55
CA TYR A 13 -15.78 -4.36 3.23
C TYR A 13 -15.01 -5.67 3.10
N GLY A 14 -13.71 -5.67 3.43
CA GLY A 14 -12.90 -6.87 3.37
C GLY A 14 -13.35 -7.93 4.38
N GLY A 15 -13.81 -7.55 5.57
CA GLY A 15 -14.36 -8.48 6.56
C GLY A 15 -15.61 -9.19 6.04
N CYS A 16 -16.55 -8.44 5.46
CA CYS A 16 -17.73 -9.03 4.82
C CYS A 16 -17.35 -9.96 3.65
N MET A 17 -16.29 -9.65 2.91
CA MET A 17 -15.94 -10.39 1.69
C MET A 17 -14.93 -11.53 1.86
N CYS A 18 -14.02 -11.47 2.83
CA CYS A 18 -12.89 -12.41 2.97
C CYS A 18 -13.32 -13.82 3.41
N PHE A 19 -14.46 -13.94 4.10
CA PHE A 19 -14.97 -15.20 4.62
C PHE A 19 -15.88 -15.96 3.63
N HIS A 20 -16.07 -15.45 2.41
CA HIS A 20 -16.76 -16.21 1.37
C HIS A 20 -15.91 -17.36 0.81
N LYS A 21 -16.57 -18.43 0.35
CA LYS A 21 -15.94 -19.50 -0.42
C LYS A 21 -15.38 -18.92 -1.74
N LYS A 22 -14.20 -19.38 -2.18
CA LYS A 22 -13.48 -18.93 -3.41
C LYS A 22 -12.89 -17.50 -3.34
N VAL A 23 -12.15 -17.19 -2.27
CA VAL A 23 -11.35 -15.96 -2.17
C VAL A 23 -9.86 -16.37 -2.11
N PRO A 24 -8.99 -15.81 -2.97
CA PRO A 24 -7.59 -16.22 -3.03
C PRO A 24 -6.83 -15.64 -1.85
N LEU A 25 -5.70 -16.28 -1.53
CA LEU A 25 -4.82 -15.85 -0.45
C LEU A 25 -4.40 -14.37 -0.60
N PHE A 26 -4.09 -13.96 -1.83
CA PHE A 26 -3.78 -12.56 -2.19
C PHE A 26 -4.77 -11.56 -1.57
N TYR A 27 -6.07 -11.76 -1.79
CA TYR A 27 -7.11 -10.86 -1.31
C TYR A 27 -7.22 -10.81 0.22
N ARG A 28 -7.00 -11.95 0.88
CA ARG A 28 -7.00 -12.02 2.35
C ARG A 28 -5.84 -11.24 2.94
N ILE A 29 -4.65 -11.34 2.33
CA ILE A 29 -3.48 -10.56 2.74
C ILE A 29 -3.74 -9.05 2.57
N LEU A 30 -4.40 -8.63 1.48
CA LEU A 30 -4.79 -7.23 1.28
C LEU A 30 -5.73 -6.70 2.37
N TRP A 31 -6.64 -7.53 2.87
CA TRP A 31 -7.51 -7.14 3.97
C TRP A 31 -6.72 -6.96 5.27
N TYR A 32 -5.75 -7.84 5.57
CA TYR A 32 -4.87 -7.64 6.72
C TYR A 32 -4.06 -6.35 6.64
N ALA A 33 -3.63 -5.93 5.44
CA ALA A 33 -2.99 -4.63 5.25
C ALA A 33 -3.90 -3.45 5.66
N GLY A 34 -5.18 -3.49 5.26
CA GLY A 34 -6.16 -2.48 5.66
C GLY A 34 -6.45 -2.51 7.16
N LEU A 35 -6.51 -3.71 7.75
CA LEU A 35 -6.75 -3.89 9.18
C LEU A 35 -5.60 -3.34 10.03
N THR A 36 -4.34 -3.57 9.66
CA THR A 36 -3.20 -2.97 10.38
C THR A 36 -3.17 -1.46 10.27
N CYS A 37 -3.52 -0.91 9.10
CA CYS A 37 -3.68 0.53 8.92
C CYS A 37 -4.78 1.09 9.83
N LEU A 38 -5.94 0.42 9.90
CA LEU A 38 -7.04 0.81 10.80
C LEU A 38 -6.60 0.82 12.26
N ILE A 39 -5.96 -0.26 12.74
CA ILE A 39 -5.49 -0.35 14.13
C ILE A 39 -4.50 0.79 14.44
N GLY A 40 -3.58 1.07 13.52
CA GLY A 40 -2.64 2.18 13.65
C GLY A 40 -3.33 3.55 13.73
N ASN A 41 -4.33 3.78 12.88
CA ASN A 41 -5.12 5.01 12.86
C ASN A 41 -5.96 5.19 14.13
N ILE A 42 -6.59 4.11 14.62
CA ILE A 42 -7.36 4.14 15.88
C ILE A 42 -6.42 4.51 17.03
N TYR A 43 -5.25 3.87 17.12
CA TYR A 43 -4.28 4.19 18.15
C TYR A 43 -3.85 5.65 18.08
N THR A 44 -3.54 6.15 16.87
CA THR A 44 -3.10 7.53 16.67
C THR A 44 -4.19 8.53 17.06
N ALA A 45 -5.44 8.27 16.67
CA ALA A 45 -6.58 9.10 17.07
C ALA A 45 -6.78 9.14 18.59
N LEU A 46 -6.70 7.98 19.24
CA LEU A 46 -6.78 7.88 20.70
C LEU A 46 -5.61 8.56 21.40
N TYR A 47 -4.40 8.42 20.88
CA TYR A 47 -3.20 9.05 21.42
C TYR A 47 -3.31 10.58 21.40
N VAL A 48 -3.70 11.15 20.25
CA VAL A 48 -3.94 12.60 20.11
C VAL A 48 -5.06 13.07 21.04
N PHE A 49 -6.15 12.31 21.11
CA PHE A 49 -7.29 12.64 21.97
C PHE A 49 -6.94 12.64 23.47
N LEU A 50 -6.17 11.66 23.93
CA LEU A 50 -5.83 11.49 25.35
C LEU A 50 -4.70 12.41 25.81
N TRP A 51 -3.66 12.57 24.98
CA TRP A 51 -2.42 13.23 25.42
C TRP A 51 -2.38 14.73 25.11
N GLN A 52 -3.25 15.23 24.22
CA GLN A 52 -3.34 16.64 23.80
C GLN A 52 -1.99 17.29 23.45
N SER A 53 -0.95 16.51 23.17
CA SER A 53 0.40 17.02 22.93
C SER A 53 0.58 17.34 21.45
N GLU A 54 1.02 18.57 21.18
CA GLU A 54 1.35 19.04 19.83
C GLU A 54 2.61 18.34 19.28
N ASP A 55 3.53 17.90 20.14
CA ASP A 55 4.76 17.19 19.76
C ASP A 55 4.53 15.68 19.66
N VAL A 56 4.09 15.23 18.48
CA VAL A 56 3.89 13.81 18.18
C VAL A 56 5.25 13.10 18.02
N SER A 57 5.82 12.69 19.15
CA SER A 57 6.94 11.74 19.23
C SER A 57 6.55 10.37 18.68
N PHE A 58 7.52 9.45 18.55
CA PHE A 58 7.23 8.06 18.18
C PHE A 58 6.10 7.46 19.02
N HIS A 59 5.10 6.88 18.36
CA HIS A 59 4.02 6.13 19.01
C HIS A 59 3.68 4.85 18.24
N ILE A 60 3.05 3.90 18.94
CA ILE A 60 2.77 2.54 18.42
C ILE A 60 1.91 2.57 17.14
N GLY A 61 1.03 3.57 16.99
CA GLY A 61 0.22 3.76 15.79
C GLY A 61 0.99 3.72 14.46
N TYR A 62 2.26 4.18 14.43
CA TYR A 62 3.10 4.11 13.23
C TYR A 62 3.38 2.68 12.75
N LEU A 63 3.42 1.71 13.67
CA LEU A 63 3.58 0.30 13.32
C LEU A 63 2.43 -0.22 12.45
N GLY A 64 1.25 0.39 12.53
CA GLY A 64 0.11 0.05 11.67
C GLY A 64 0.38 0.33 10.18
N TYR A 65 1.06 1.44 9.86
CA TYR A 65 1.48 1.77 8.50
C TYR A 65 2.62 0.88 8.01
N ILE A 66 3.59 0.58 8.88
CA ILE A 66 4.66 -0.36 8.56
C ILE A 66 4.07 -1.74 8.24
N GLY A 67 3.15 -2.22 9.09
CA GLY A 67 2.42 -3.47 8.90
C GLY A 67 1.61 -3.50 7.61
N MET A 68 0.94 -2.39 7.27
CA MET A 68 0.18 -2.27 6.03
C MET A 68 1.08 -2.56 4.82
N PHE A 69 2.24 -1.90 4.72
CA PHE A 69 3.13 -2.11 3.59
C PHE A 69 3.81 -3.48 3.61
N PHE A 70 4.08 -4.07 4.77
CA PHE A 70 4.56 -5.46 4.82
C PHE A 70 3.52 -6.45 4.30
N PHE A 71 2.25 -6.28 4.65
CA PHE A 71 1.18 -7.12 4.11
C PHE A 71 0.98 -6.87 2.60
N LEU A 72 1.01 -5.62 2.14
CA LEU A 72 0.96 -5.32 0.70
C LEU A 72 2.13 -5.96 -0.05
N PHE A 73 3.36 -5.78 0.43
CA PHE A 73 4.55 -6.43 -0.14
C PHE A 73 4.42 -7.96 -0.14
N SER A 74 3.99 -8.56 0.97
CA SER A 74 3.77 -10.01 1.08
C SER A 74 2.72 -10.52 0.11
N SER A 75 1.64 -9.74 -0.13
CA SER A 75 0.61 -10.08 -1.11
C SER A 75 1.20 -10.18 -2.52
N TYR A 76 2.11 -9.27 -2.87
CA TYR A 76 2.81 -9.33 -4.13
C TYR A 76 3.79 -10.50 -4.18
N TYR A 77 4.80 -10.51 -3.30
CA TYR A 77 5.90 -11.47 -3.36
C TYR A 77 5.43 -12.92 -3.18
N GLY A 78 4.54 -13.16 -2.23
CA GLY A 78 4.10 -14.52 -1.89
C GLY A 78 2.99 -15.05 -2.80
N ALA A 79 2.00 -14.22 -3.15
CA ALA A 79 0.79 -14.69 -3.81
C ALA A 79 0.66 -14.28 -5.28
N LEU A 80 1.01 -13.04 -5.65
CA LEU A 80 0.82 -12.57 -7.03
C LEU A 80 2.03 -12.87 -7.94
N ASP A 81 3.24 -12.65 -7.44
CA ASP A 81 4.47 -12.78 -8.23
C ASP A 81 4.71 -14.22 -8.68
N SER A 82 4.35 -15.19 -7.83
CA SER A 82 4.40 -16.62 -8.15
C SER A 82 3.46 -17.04 -9.27
N LEU A 83 2.40 -16.27 -9.54
CA LEU A 83 1.44 -16.50 -10.63
C LEU A 83 1.82 -15.76 -11.91
N VAL A 84 2.55 -14.65 -11.79
CA VAL A 84 2.80 -13.72 -12.90
C VAL A 84 4.21 -13.86 -13.48
N ASP A 85 5.22 -14.10 -12.64
CA ASP A 85 6.62 -14.16 -13.06
C ASP A 85 7.19 -15.57 -12.86
N GLY A 86 7.19 -16.36 -13.95
CA GLY A 86 7.89 -17.64 -14.04
C GLY A 86 9.43 -17.52 -14.05
N LYS A 87 9.99 -16.33 -13.76
CA LYS A 87 11.43 -15.99 -13.76
C LYS A 87 12.12 -16.13 -15.12
N GLN A 88 11.35 -16.14 -16.20
CA GLN A 88 11.86 -16.24 -17.57
C GLN A 88 12.81 -15.07 -17.91
N THR A 89 13.86 -15.36 -18.68
CA THR A 89 14.90 -14.37 -19.05
C THR A 89 14.33 -13.24 -19.90
N GLU A 90 13.31 -13.53 -20.72
CA GLU A 90 12.63 -12.56 -21.59
C GLU A 90 12.01 -11.39 -20.80
N PHE A 91 11.51 -11.64 -19.59
CA PHE A 91 10.96 -10.59 -18.73
C PHE A 91 12.02 -9.85 -17.89
N GLY A 92 13.30 -10.12 -18.13
CA GLY A 92 14.43 -9.46 -17.45
C GLY A 92 14.45 -7.94 -17.62
N TRP A 93 14.01 -7.43 -18.77
CA TRP A 93 13.89 -5.98 -18.99
C TRP A 93 12.86 -5.34 -18.05
N PHE A 94 11.63 -5.88 -17.98
CA PHE A 94 10.57 -5.34 -17.11
C PHE A 94 10.98 -5.33 -15.64
N ARG A 95 11.66 -6.39 -15.17
CA ARG A 95 12.18 -6.45 -13.79
C ARG A 95 13.19 -5.33 -13.51
N ARG A 96 14.08 -5.03 -14.46
CA ARG A 96 15.06 -3.94 -14.34
C ARG A 96 14.38 -2.58 -14.37
N THR A 97 13.41 -2.35 -15.25
CA THR A 97 12.65 -1.09 -15.30
C THR A 97 11.89 -0.84 -13.99
N ALA A 98 11.20 -1.85 -13.47
CA ALA A 98 10.53 -1.75 -12.17
C ALA A 98 11.52 -1.50 -11.02
N GLY A 99 12.69 -2.17 -11.06
CA GLY A 99 13.78 -1.96 -10.11
C GLY A 99 14.31 -0.53 -10.14
N PHE A 100 14.50 0.02 -11.34
CA PHE A 100 14.94 1.40 -11.52
C PHE A 100 13.92 2.40 -10.96
N ILE A 101 12.63 2.24 -11.27
CA ILE A 101 11.57 3.11 -10.76
C ILE A 101 11.47 3.02 -9.23
N ALA A 102 11.53 1.83 -8.65
CA ALA A 102 11.53 1.66 -7.20
C ALA A 102 12.79 2.26 -6.55
N GLY A 103 13.95 2.14 -7.19
CA GLY A 103 15.20 2.77 -6.75
C GLY A 103 15.11 4.30 -6.76
N LEU A 104 14.52 4.89 -7.80
CA LEU A 104 14.24 6.33 -7.85
C LEU A 104 13.26 6.75 -6.76
N PHE A 105 12.21 5.96 -6.52
CA PHE A 105 11.27 6.21 -5.43
C PHE A 105 11.96 6.17 -4.07
N LEU A 106 12.81 5.18 -3.81
CA LEU A 106 13.61 5.08 -2.58
C LEU A 106 14.51 6.30 -2.40
N ALA A 107 15.34 6.60 -3.41
CA ALA A 107 16.28 7.71 -3.37
C ALA A 107 15.55 9.06 -3.16
N GLY A 108 14.49 9.31 -3.95
CA GLY A 108 13.66 10.51 -3.81
C GLY A 108 13.01 10.60 -2.43
N SER A 109 12.46 9.50 -1.92
CA SER A 109 11.86 9.43 -0.59
C SER A 109 12.86 9.74 0.51
N THR A 110 14.06 9.15 0.45
CA THR A 110 15.13 9.40 1.43
C THR A 110 15.63 10.85 1.39
N LEU A 111 15.75 11.44 0.20
CA LEU A 111 16.14 12.84 0.04
C LEU A 111 15.08 13.78 0.59
N LEU A 112 13.80 13.56 0.25
CA LEU A 112 12.70 14.37 0.77
C LEU A 112 12.63 14.33 2.30
N MET A 113 12.81 13.15 2.89
CA MET A 113 12.82 13.01 4.34
C MET A 113 14.05 13.67 4.99
N TYR A 114 15.21 13.60 4.35
CA TYR A 114 16.42 14.26 4.82
C TYR A 114 16.26 15.79 4.81
N PHE A 115 15.78 16.37 3.71
CA PHE A 115 15.52 17.81 3.64
C PHE A 115 14.36 18.26 4.54
N GLY A 116 13.37 17.39 4.75
CA GLY A 116 12.27 17.63 5.68
C GLY A 116 12.63 17.42 7.15
N ASN A 117 13.89 17.15 7.48
CA ASN A 117 14.39 16.83 8.82
C ASN A 117 13.50 15.82 9.57
N GLN A 118 13.07 14.79 8.86
CA GLN A 118 12.13 13.81 9.40
C GLN A 118 12.84 12.84 10.35
N GLU A 119 12.10 12.41 11.36
CA GLU A 119 12.62 11.50 12.37
C GLU A 119 12.98 10.12 11.82
N PHE A 120 14.05 9.53 12.35
CA PHE A 120 14.61 8.27 11.84
C PHE A 120 13.58 7.13 11.76
N TRP A 121 12.67 7.01 12.72
CA TRP A 121 11.67 5.94 12.72
C TRP A 121 10.71 5.99 11.54
N LYS A 122 10.44 7.17 10.97
CA LYS A 122 9.59 7.30 9.77
C LYS A 122 10.24 6.61 8.56
N TYR A 123 11.58 6.48 8.54
CA TYR A 123 12.30 5.80 7.46
C TYR A 123 12.01 4.30 7.40
N LEU A 124 11.60 3.70 8.52
CA LEU A 124 11.26 2.27 8.57
C LEU A 124 10.09 1.91 7.65
N VAL A 125 9.18 2.85 7.37
CA VAL A 125 8.05 2.62 6.45
C VAL A 125 8.50 2.62 4.98
N ILE A 126 9.56 3.36 4.64
CA ILE A 126 10.02 3.52 3.24
C ILE A 126 10.47 2.18 2.67
N VAL A 127 11.08 1.33 3.49
CA VAL A 127 11.63 0.04 3.05
C VAL A 127 10.53 -0.89 2.50
N PRO A 128 9.52 -1.32 3.28
CA PRO A 128 8.45 -2.16 2.74
C PRO A 128 7.61 -1.44 1.68
N MET A 129 7.48 -0.11 1.74
CA MET A 129 6.78 0.67 0.72
C MET A 129 7.52 0.68 -0.62
N THR A 130 8.85 0.76 -0.61
CA THR A 130 9.68 0.66 -1.83
C THR A 130 9.55 -0.71 -2.46
N PHE A 131 9.57 -1.79 -1.66
CA PHE A 131 9.32 -3.13 -2.19
C PHE A 131 7.91 -3.26 -2.77
N THR A 132 6.91 -2.69 -2.10
CA THR A 132 5.53 -2.64 -2.63
C THR A 132 5.47 -1.89 -3.96
N MET A 133 6.15 -0.74 -4.06
CA MET A 133 6.27 0.06 -5.29
C MET A 133 6.91 -0.76 -6.42
N TYR A 134 8.00 -1.47 -6.14
CA TYR A 134 8.66 -2.34 -7.10
C TYR A 134 7.69 -3.34 -7.72
N PHE A 135 6.97 -4.10 -6.88
CA PHE A 135 6.05 -5.10 -7.39
C PHE A 135 4.83 -4.47 -8.08
N ALA A 136 4.27 -3.39 -7.54
CA ALA A 136 3.14 -2.72 -8.18
C ALA A 136 3.51 -2.23 -9.59
N VAL A 137 4.69 -1.62 -9.76
CA VAL A 137 5.20 -1.18 -11.07
C VAL A 137 5.50 -2.38 -11.96
N LYS A 138 6.17 -3.41 -11.45
CA LYS A 138 6.48 -4.65 -12.19
C LYS A 138 5.22 -5.26 -12.80
N HIS A 139 4.18 -5.45 -11.98
CA HIS A 139 2.90 -6.03 -12.41
C HIS A 139 2.03 -5.06 -13.22
N LEU A 140 2.35 -3.76 -13.24
CA LEU A 140 1.71 -2.79 -14.12
C LEU A 140 2.24 -2.90 -15.56
N ILE A 141 3.56 -3.04 -15.72
CA ILE A 141 4.22 -3.03 -17.02
C ILE A 141 4.33 -4.41 -17.68
N MET A 142 4.33 -5.49 -16.90
CA MET A 142 4.47 -6.85 -17.46
C MET A 142 3.33 -7.18 -18.45
N PRO A 143 3.68 -7.80 -19.59
CA PRO A 143 2.69 -8.27 -20.56
C PRO A 143 1.89 -9.44 -19.97
N ASP A 144 0.67 -9.64 -20.46
CA ASP A 144 -0.18 -10.75 -20.02
C ASP A 144 0.24 -12.03 -20.75
N ILE A 145 0.65 -13.06 -20.01
CA ILE A 145 1.36 -14.20 -20.61
C ILE A 145 0.40 -15.37 -20.88
N GLU A 146 -0.59 -15.65 -20.01
CA GLU A 146 -1.38 -16.89 -20.17
C GLU A 146 -2.89 -16.79 -19.90
N MET A 147 -3.41 -15.82 -19.10
CA MET A 147 -4.82 -15.90 -18.63
C MET A 147 -5.55 -14.55 -18.45
N GLY A 148 -4.97 -13.42 -18.84
CA GLY A 148 -5.64 -12.11 -18.69
C GLY A 148 -5.62 -11.57 -17.25
N TYR A 149 -4.99 -12.27 -16.30
CA TYR A 149 -5.01 -11.95 -14.88
C TYR A 149 -4.28 -10.63 -14.57
N ILE A 150 -3.21 -10.35 -15.30
CA ILE A 150 -2.38 -9.17 -15.09
C ILE A 150 -3.14 -7.93 -15.54
N ARG A 151 -3.80 -7.96 -16.71
CA ARG A 151 -4.54 -6.81 -17.25
C ARG A 151 -5.61 -6.29 -16.29
N VAL A 152 -6.27 -7.17 -15.53
CA VAL A 152 -7.37 -6.80 -14.63
C VAL A 152 -6.85 -6.24 -13.30
N LEU A 153 -5.63 -6.63 -12.88
CA LEU A 153 -4.98 -6.08 -11.69
C LEU A 153 -4.18 -4.80 -11.95
N ARG A 154 -4.03 -4.34 -13.20
CA ARG A 154 -3.35 -3.07 -13.51
C ARG A 154 -3.98 -1.88 -12.79
N THR A 155 -5.30 -1.77 -12.80
CA THR A 155 -6.01 -0.70 -12.08
C THR A 155 -5.71 -0.74 -10.59
N TYR A 156 -5.71 -1.95 -10.01
CA TYR A 156 -5.32 -2.14 -8.62
C TYR A 156 -3.86 -1.70 -8.36
N ASN A 157 -2.92 -2.10 -9.22
CA ASN A 157 -1.51 -1.70 -9.09
C ASN A 157 -1.31 -0.18 -9.19
N ILE A 158 -2.07 0.51 -10.05
CA ILE A 158 -2.07 1.98 -10.12
C ILE A 158 -2.52 2.59 -8.78
N LEU A 159 -3.57 2.03 -8.14
CA LEU A 159 -4.02 2.50 -6.83
C LEU A 159 -2.95 2.31 -5.76
N ILE A 160 -2.23 1.18 -5.77
CA ILE A 160 -1.13 0.95 -4.82
C ILE A 160 0.05 1.88 -5.06
N ILE A 161 0.41 2.16 -6.32
CA ILE A 161 1.44 3.16 -6.64
C ILE A 161 1.02 4.54 -6.13
N ALA A 162 -0.23 4.94 -6.38
CA ALA A 162 -0.78 6.20 -5.86
C ALA A 162 -0.76 6.23 -4.33
N LEU A 163 -1.09 5.11 -3.66
CA LEU A 163 -1.05 4.98 -2.21
C LEU A 163 0.37 5.18 -1.67
N CYS A 164 1.39 4.58 -2.30
CA CYS A 164 2.79 4.79 -1.93
C CYS A 164 3.21 6.27 -2.06
N ILE A 165 2.81 6.93 -3.15
CA ILE A 165 3.13 8.35 -3.38
C ILE A 165 2.42 9.24 -2.36
N CYS A 166 1.10 9.08 -2.18
CA CYS A 166 0.33 9.87 -1.22
C CYS A 166 0.84 9.65 0.21
N MET A 167 1.21 8.41 0.58
CA MET A 167 1.79 8.15 1.89
C MET A 167 3.14 8.84 2.09
N MET A 168 4.02 8.85 1.09
CA MET A 168 5.29 9.60 1.19
C MET A 168 5.06 11.10 1.37
N LEU A 169 4.12 11.68 0.61
CA LEU A 169 3.75 13.09 0.75
C LEU A 169 3.19 13.38 2.15
N ARG A 170 2.38 12.48 2.69
CA ARG A 170 1.80 12.55 4.04
C ARG A 170 2.84 12.48 5.16
N ILE A 171 3.92 11.74 4.95
CA ILE A 171 5.01 11.57 5.93
C ILE A 171 5.92 12.80 5.96
N VAL A 172 6.18 13.39 4.80
CA VAL A 172 7.08 14.55 4.66
C VAL A 172 6.37 15.88 4.91
N SER A 173 5.03 15.92 4.76
CA SER A 173 4.25 17.13 4.99
C SER A 173 4.38 17.64 6.42
N ALA A 174 4.51 18.96 6.57
CA ALA A 174 4.41 19.63 7.86
C ALA A 174 3.00 19.44 8.45
N GLN A 175 2.93 19.43 9.79
CA GLN A 175 1.68 19.33 10.53
C GLN A 175 0.75 20.49 10.19
N ASP A 176 -0.54 20.18 10.04
CA ASP A 176 -1.64 21.05 9.63
C ASP A 176 -1.48 21.72 8.26
N SER A 177 -0.53 21.26 7.45
CA SER A 177 -0.33 21.79 6.10
C SER A 177 -1.43 21.33 5.14
N VAL A 178 -1.67 22.14 4.10
CA VAL A 178 -2.59 21.78 3.01
C VAL A 178 -2.18 20.46 2.35
N LEU A 179 -0.87 20.23 2.20
CA LEU A 179 -0.34 18.99 1.62
C LEU A 179 -0.66 17.77 2.50
N GLU A 180 -0.55 17.90 3.82
CA GLU A 180 -0.94 16.85 4.76
C GLU A 180 -2.42 16.49 4.59
N ASN A 181 -3.29 17.50 4.57
CA ASN A 181 -4.73 17.30 4.45
C ASN A 181 -5.11 16.65 3.11
N ILE A 182 -4.56 17.12 1.99
CA ILE A 182 -4.83 16.56 0.67
C ILE A 182 -4.33 15.11 0.60
N SER A 183 -3.09 14.85 1.01
CA SER A 183 -2.51 13.50 0.96
C SER A 183 -3.29 12.53 1.85
N SER A 184 -3.70 12.98 3.04
CA SER A 184 -4.56 12.25 3.97
C SER A 184 -5.92 11.86 3.37
N ILE A 185 -6.61 12.81 2.72
CA ILE A 185 -7.88 12.56 2.03
C ILE A 185 -7.68 11.54 0.89
N CYS A 186 -6.63 11.71 0.08
CA CYS A 186 -6.30 10.79 -0.99
C CYS A 186 -6.04 9.37 -0.45
N ILE A 187 -5.26 9.23 0.63
CA ILE A 187 -5.02 7.94 1.29
C ILE A 187 -6.35 7.33 1.75
N GLY A 188 -7.22 8.10 2.40
CA GLY A 188 -8.54 7.63 2.81
C GLY A 188 -9.37 7.08 1.65
N ILE A 189 -9.42 7.80 0.52
CA ILE A 189 -10.14 7.35 -0.69
C ILE A 189 -9.50 6.08 -1.27
N LEU A 190 -8.17 6.04 -1.39
CA LEU A 190 -7.45 4.90 -1.93
C LEU A 190 -7.65 3.65 -1.05
N LEU A 191 -7.63 3.80 0.27
CA LEU A 191 -7.93 2.73 1.22
C LEU A 191 -9.39 2.25 1.12
N ALA A 192 -10.35 3.14 0.90
CA ALA A 192 -11.74 2.73 0.70
C ALA A 192 -11.94 1.90 -0.60
N VAL A 193 -11.13 2.17 -1.64
CA VAL A 193 -11.37 1.66 -2.99
C VAL A 193 -10.45 0.48 -3.38
N TYR A 194 -9.27 0.31 -2.78
CA TYR A 194 -8.32 -0.73 -3.21
C TYR A 194 -8.88 -2.16 -3.11
N LEU A 195 -9.64 -2.49 -2.06
CA LEU A 195 -10.25 -3.82 -1.90
C LEU A 195 -11.38 -4.09 -2.89
N PRO A 196 -12.35 -3.17 -3.12
CA PRO A 196 -13.32 -3.31 -4.20
C PRO A 196 -12.66 -3.56 -5.56
N VAL A 197 -11.64 -2.77 -5.92
CA VAL A 197 -10.95 -2.92 -7.21
C VAL A 197 -10.15 -4.21 -7.28
N ALA A 198 -9.43 -4.59 -6.21
CA ALA A 198 -8.73 -5.88 -6.15
C ALA A 198 -9.70 -7.05 -6.34
N ARG A 199 -10.91 -6.96 -5.78
CA ARG A 199 -11.94 -8.00 -5.92
C ARG A 199 -12.42 -8.15 -7.36
N MET A 200 -12.57 -7.06 -8.10
CA MET A 200 -12.93 -7.11 -9.53
C MET A 200 -11.86 -7.85 -10.35
N GLY A 201 -10.59 -7.69 -9.98
CA GLY A 201 -9.46 -8.46 -10.53
C GLY A 201 -9.54 -9.94 -10.20
N VAL A 202 -9.64 -10.22 -8.90
CA VAL A 202 -9.60 -11.57 -8.34
C VAL A 202 -10.79 -12.44 -8.76
N ARG A 203 -12.00 -11.88 -8.94
CA ARG A 203 -13.18 -12.68 -9.34
C ARG A 203 -12.97 -13.44 -10.65
N LYS A 204 -12.14 -12.91 -11.56
CA LYS A 204 -11.83 -13.55 -12.83
C LYS A 204 -10.89 -14.75 -12.71
N TRP A 205 -10.28 -14.96 -11.53
CA TRP A 205 -9.37 -16.08 -11.27
C TRP A 205 -10.10 -17.42 -11.07
N PHE A 206 -11.41 -17.40 -10.81
CA PHE A 206 -12.21 -18.61 -10.54
C PHE A 206 -13.30 -18.87 -11.60
N ILE A 207 -13.21 -18.25 -12.78
CA ILE A 207 -14.17 -18.45 -13.89
C ILE A 207 -13.78 -19.67 -14.77
N PHE A 208 -12.86 -20.51 -14.29
CA PHE A 208 -12.52 -21.80 -14.87
C PHE A 208 -13.06 -22.94 -14.00
#